data_AF-A0AAE3HMM8-F1
#
_entry.id   AF-A0AAE3HMM8-F1
#
_cell.length_a   1.000
_cell.length_b   1.000
_cell.length_c   1.000
_cell.angle_alpha   90.00
_cell.angle_beta   90.00
_cell.angle_gamma   90.00
#
_symmetry.space_group_name_H-M   'P 1'
#
loop_
_entity.id
_entity.type
_entity.pdbx_description
1 polymer ?
#
loop_
_entity_poly.entity_id
_entity_poly.type
_entity_poly.pdbx_seq_one_letter_code
_entity_poly.pdbx_strand_id
1 'polypeptide(L)'
;MALADTVRMLYAQGLGELFVLHIKKDKPMLGQLYFEKGKLALRDQGMLAGMTVSQLQPCWESGLLGVVTAGKAGDREWESMTFSGLEHCDLPIDLGKTRHGALMAAQNQYGENLINFVGSIYRGYQLMMEHHFLPVVLLKEVETKSGEVGLAISDLRTVPMSINLIRNLNDMVMKCVEKRLTMEVGDEEVNQEEFQKMFASYLKDGD
;
A
#
# COMPACT_ATOMS: atom_id res chain seq x y z
N MET A 1 -0.89 -15.63 -14.21
CA MET A 1 -1.07 -14.28 -14.78
C MET A 1 0.32 -13.71 -15.00
N ALA A 2 0.56 -12.89 -16.03
CA ALA A 2 1.88 -12.26 -16.17
C ALA A 2 1.96 -11.01 -15.28
N LEU A 3 3.11 -10.74 -14.65
CA LEU A 3 3.35 -9.53 -13.83
C LEU A 3 2.86 -8.23 -14.49
N ALA A 4 3.00 -8.12 -15.81
CA ALA A 4 2.52 -6.96 -16.56
C ALA A 4 1.00 -6.77 -16.49
N ASP A 5 0.23 -7.87 -16.48
CA ASP A 5 -1.23 -7.83 -16.38
C ASP A 5 -1.65 -7.43 -14.96
N THR A 6 -0.99 -8.01 -13.94
CA THR A 6 -1.18 -7.66 -12.52
C THR A 6 -0.94 -6.17 -12.29
N VAL A 7 0.17 -5.63 -12.83
CA VAL A 7 0.49 -4.21 -12.70
C VAL A 7 -0.53 -3.33 -13.42
N ARG A 8 -0.97 -3.69 -14.64
CA ARG A 8 -1.97 -2.91 -15.38
C ARG A 8 -3.32 -2.87 -14.66
N MET A 9 -3.74 -4.01 -14.12
CA MET A 9 -4.97 -4.13 -13.32
C MET A 9 -4.91 -3.22 -12.09
N LEU A 10 -3.83 -3.31 -11.31
CA LEU A 10 -3.66 -2.48 -10.11
C LEU A 10 -3.48 -1.00 -10.43
N TYR A 11 -2.85 -0.67 -11.57
CA TYR A 11 -2.74 0.73 -12.03
C TYR A 11 -4.09 1.38 -12.24
N ALA A 12 -5.06 0.65 -12.81
CA ALA A 12 -6.43 1.16 -12.98
C ALA A 12 -7.12 1.48 -11.64
N GLN A 13 -6.63 0.95 -10.53
CA GLN A 13 -7.17 1.15 -9.17
C GLN A 13 -6.28 2.02 -8.27
N GLY A 14 -5.32 2.76 -8.85
CA GLY A 14 -4.53 3.74 -8.11
C GLY A 14 -3.10 3.32 -7.77
N LEU A 15 -2.57 2.21 -8.30
CA LEU A 15 -1.14 1.85 -8.10
C LEU A 15 -0.17 2.95 -8.55
N GLY A 16 -0.56 3.77 -9.55
CA GLY A 16 0.23 4.93 -9.99
C GLY A 16 0.45 6.00 -8.91
N GLU A 17 -0.33 6.00 -7.84
CA GLU A 17 -0.22 6.96 -6.74
C GLU A 17 0.78 6.51 -5.67
N LEU A 18 1.11 5.22 -5.64
CA LEU A 18 1.99 4.62 -4.64
C LEU A 18 3.45 4.63 -5.08
N PHE A 19 4.35 4.65 -4.11
CA PHE A 19 5.78 4.49 -4.37
C PHE A 19 6.12 3.03 -4.66
N VAL A 20 6.71 2.81 -5.83
CA VAL A 20 7.24 1.53 -6.28
C VAL A 20 8.76 1.55 -6.16
N LEU A 21 9.30 0.58 -5.44
CA LEU A 21 10.74 0.28 -5.40
C LEU A 21 11.07 -0.69 -6.53
N HIS A 22 12.01 -0.32 -7.39
CA HIS A 22 12.43 -1.13 -8.52
C HIS A 22 13.95 -1.06 -8.73
N ILE A 23 14.52 -2.11 -9.31
CA ILE A 23 15.92 -2.17 -9.72
C ILE A 23 15.97 -2.26 -11.24
N LYS A 24 16.53 -1.24 -11.89
CA LYS A 24 16.67 -1.19 -13.35
C LYS A 24 18.14 -1.05 -13.72
N LYS A 25 18.72 -2.08 -14.36
CA LYS A 25 20.13 -2.12 -14.75
C LYS A 25 21.07 -1.76 -13.58
N ASP A 26 20.86 -2.45 -12.45
CA ASP A 26 21.62 -2.26 -11.19
C ASP A 26 21.47 -0.88 -10.53
N LYS A 27 20.51 -0.08 -10.97
CA LYS A 27 20.17 1.20 -10.33
C LYS A 27 18.86 1.05 -9.56
N PRO A 28 18.90 1.25 -8.23
CA PRO A 28 17.70 1.44 -7.45
C PRO A 28 16.93 2.68 -7.90
N MET A 29 15.62 2.53 -7.99
CA MET A 29 14.69 3.60 -8.31
C MET A 29 13.53 3.53 -7.32
N LEU A 30 13.10 4.68 -6.84
CA LEU A 30 11.89 4.80 -6.01
C LEU A 30 11.02 5.89 -6.59
N GLY A 31 9.83 5.51 -7.04
CA GLY A 31 9.00 6.42 -7.81
C GLY A 31 7.59 5.94 -8.02
N GLN A 32 6.82 6.75 -8.72
CA GLN A 32 5.44 6.44 -9.10
C GLN A 32 5.40 5.92 -10.53
N LEU A 33 4.48 4.98 -10.79
CA LEU A 33 4.26 4.49 -12.14
C LEU A 33 3.49 5.53 -12.96
N TYR A 34 3.80 5.60 -14.25
CA TYR A 34 3.04 6.39 -15.22
C TYR A 34 3.08 5.73 -16.60
N PHE A 35 2.17 6.13 -17.48
CA PHE A 35 2.19 5.71 -18.88
C PHE A 35 2.81 6.79 -19.76
N GLU A 36 3.80 6.38 -20.56
CA GLU A 36 4.42 7.20 -21.59
C GLU A 36 4.25 6.50 -22.94
N LYS A 37 3.46 7.08 -23.84
CA LYS A 37 3.19 6.51 -25.18
C LYS A 37 2.75 5.04 -25.13
N GLY A 38 1.87 4.71 -24.18
CA GLY A 38 1.34 3.35 -23.97
C GLY A 38 2.30 2.37 -23.28
N LYS A 39 3.50 2.81 -22.91
CA LYS A 39 4.47 2.01 -22.14
C LYS A 39 4.46 2.43 -20.68
N LEU A 40 4.49 1.44 -19.80
CA LEU A 40 4.64 1.68 -18.37
C LEU A 40 6.07 2.15 -18.08
N ALA A 41 6.19 3.24 -17.36
CA ALA A 41 7.43 3.85 -16.93
C ALA A 41 7.38 4.16 -15.43
N LEU A 42 8.55 4.32 -14.82
CA LEU A 42 8.71 4.68 -13.41
C LEU A 42 9.33 6.07 -13.33
N ARG A 43 8.64 7.01 -12.70
CA ARG A 43 9.15 8.36 -12.43
C ARG A 43 9.95 8.34 -11.15
N ASP A 44 11.23 8.05 -11.28
CA ASP A 44 12.17 8.06 -10.15
C ASP A 44 12.26 9.45 -9.52
N GLN A 45 12.22 9.47 -8.19
CA GLN A 45 12.37 10.71 -7.40
C GLN A 45 13.83 11.01 -7.04
N GLY A 46 14.76 10.10 -7.35
CA GLY A 46 16.18 10.28 -7.07
C GLY A 46 16.56 10.13 -5.59
N MET A 47 15.61 9.71 -4.74
CA MET A 47 15.79 9.61 -3.29
C MET A 47 16.80 8.53 -2.89
N LEU A 48 16.98 7.51 -3.73
CA LEU A 48 17.93 6.41 -3.49
C LEU A 48 19.29 6.65 -4.17
N ALA A 49 19.59 7.89 -4.57
CA ALA A 49 20.87 8.22 -5.17
C ALA A 49 22.03 7.84 -4.23
N GLY A 50 22.98 7.04 -4.74
CA GLY A 50 24.14 6.56 -3.98
C GLY A 50 23.89 5.27 -3.20
N MET A 51 22.68 4.71 -3.20
CA MET A 51 22.41 3.40 -2.62
C MET A 51 22.72 2.27 -3.60
N THR A 52 23.19 1.14 -3.07
CA THR A 52 23.44 -0.07 -3.85
C THR A 52 22.23 -1.01 -3.83
N VAL A 53 22.14 -1.88 -4.83
CA VAL A 53 21.13 -2.96 -4.86
C VAL A 53 21.23 -3.85 -3.62
N SER A 54 22.45 -4.20 -3.20
CA SER A 54 22.68 -5.06 -2.02
C SER A 54 22.15 -4.47 -0.72
N GLN A 55 22.17 -3.14 -0.56
CA GLN A 55 21.59 -2.49 0.61
C GLN A 55 20.07 -2.66 0.67
N LEU A 56 19.40 -2.72 -0.47
CA LEU A 56 17.94 -2.79 -0.58
C LEU A 56 17.40 -4.23 -0.58
N GLN A 57 18.28 -5.23 -0.70
CA GLN A 57 17.93 -6.65 -0.69
C GLN A 57 16.98 -7.05 0.47
N PRO A 58 17.13 -6.52 1.71
CA PRO A 58 16.20 -6.81 2.80
C PRO A 58 14.73 -6.54 2.47
N CYS A 59 14.42 -5.59 1.59
CA CYS A 59 13.04 -5.31 1.17
C CYS A 59 12.38 -6.54 0.50
N TRP A 60 13.13 -7.35 -0.25
CA TRP A 60 12.59 -8.53 -0.94
C TRP A 60 12.61 -9.81 -0.09
N GLU A 61 13.44 -9.85 0.96
CA GLU A 61 13.73 -11.05 1.75
C GLU A 61 13.04 -11.07 3.11
N SER A 62 13.12 -9.99 3.89
CA SER A 62 12.68 -9.94 5.29
C SER A 62 11.77 -8.75 5.62
N GLY A 63 11.67 -7.77 4.72
CA GLY A 63 10.89 -6.55 4.89
C GLY A 63 9.44 -6.63 4.43
N LEU A 64 8.95 -7.80 3.97
CA LEU A 64 7.57 -7.91 3.49
C LEU A 64 6.57 -7.61 4.62
N LEU A 65 5.56 -6.80 4.29
CA LEU A 65 4.47 -6.40 5.19
C LEU A 65 3.14 -7.04 4.81
N GLY A 66 2.97 -7.39 3.53
CA GLY A 66 1.74 -7.97 2.99
C GLY A 66 1.70 -7.85 1.48
N VAL A 67 0.49 -7.86 0.92
CA VAL A 67 0.22 -7.80 -0.51
C VAL A 67 -0.87 -6.78 -0.80
N VAL A 68 -0.76 -6.11 -1.95
CA VAL A 68 -1.83 -5.29 -2.52
C VAL A 68 -2.48 -6.03 -3.69
N THR A 69 -3.79 -6.24 -3.62
CA THR A 69 -4.60 -6.86 -4.67
C THR A 69 -5.67 -5.89 -5.18
N ALA A 70 -6.21 -6.18 -6.37
CA ALA A 70 -7.33 -5.43 -6.92
C ALA A 70 -8.64 -5.63 -6.13
N GLY A 71 -8.69 -6.70 -5.34
CA GLY A 71 -9.88 -7.19 -4.70
C GLY A 71 -10.93 -7.77 -5.63
N LYS A 72 -11.78 -8.62 -5.05
CA LYS A 72 -12.95 -9.14 -5.74
C LYS A 72 -14.02 -8.07 -5.78
N ALA A 73 -14.46 -7.72 -6.98
CA ALA A 73 -15.55 -6.77 -7.18
C ALA A 73 -16.82 -7.27 -6.47
N GLY A 74 -17.41 -6.42 -5.61
CA GLY A 74 -18.64 -6.73 -4.86
C GLY A 74 -18.43 -7.31 -3.45
N ASP A 75 -17.21 -7.70 -3.07
CA ASP A 75 -16.93 -8.29 -1.75
C ASP A 75 -16.42 -7.27 -0.72
N ARG A 76 -16.29 -5.98 -1.08
CA ARG A 76 -15.59 -4.96 -0.28
C ARG A 76 -16.30 -3.63 -0.29
N GLU A 77 -16.23 -2.91 0.83
CA GLU A 77 -16.90 -1.62 1.06
C GLU A 77 -16.09 -0.40 0.53
N TRP A 78 -14.91 -0.62 -0.06
CA TRP A 78 -14.01 0.44 -0.52
C TRP A 78 -13.72 0.35 -2.02
N GLU A 79 -13.50 1.50 -2.66
CA GLU A 79 -13.28 1.63 -4.11
C GLU A 79 -11.81 1.51 -4.55
N SER A 80 -10.87 1.46 -3.59
CA SER A 80 -9.43 1.36 -3.87
C SER A 80 -8.95 -0.09 -3.97
N MET A 81 -7.67 -0.28 -4.33
CA MET A 81 -6.98 -1.54 -4.07
C MET A 81 -7.08 -1.96 -2.60
N THR A 82 -6.89 -3.25 -2.36
CA THR A 82 -6.92 -3.82 -1.01
C THR A 82 -5.55 -4.23 -0.55
N PHE A 83 -5.23 -3.89 0.69
CA PHE A 83 -4.10 -4.43 1.40
C PHE A 83 -4.52 -5.63 2.23
N SER A 84 -3.74 -6.71 2.14
CA SER A 84 -3.85 -7.90 2.98
C SER A 84 -2.52 -8.15 3.69
N GLY A 85 -2.56 -8.29 5.01
CA GLY A 85 -1.40 -8.59 5.85
C GLY A 85 -0.77 -9.96 5.54
N LEU A 86 0.43 -10.20 6.10
CA LEU A 86 1.20 -11.42 5.84
C LEU A 86 0.45 -12.73 6.14
N GLU A 87 -0.46 -12.76 7.13
CA GLU A 87 -1.22 -13.99 7.42
C GLU A 87 -2.16 -14.39 6.29
N HIS A 88 -2.50 -13.48 5.38
CA HIS A 88 -3.33 -13.74 4.21
C HIS A 88 -2.51 -14.09 2.97
N CYS A 89 -1.18 -14.04 3.05
CA CYS A 89 -0.30 -14.31 1.93
C CYS A 89 0.11 -15.80 1.90
N ASP A 90 0.19 -16.39 0.71
CA ASP A 90 0.87 -17.66 0.50
C ASP A 90 2.34 -17.38 0.16
N LEU A 91 3.13 -17.26 1.22
CA LEU A 91 4.55 -16.99 1.11
C LEU A 91 5.31 -18.13 1.81
N PRO A 92 6.44 -18.59 1.23
CA PRO A 92 7.37 -19.48 1.92
C PRO A 92 8.16 -18.64 2.96
N ILE A 93 7.47 -18.10 3.97
CA ILE A 93 8.07 -17.24 4.98
C ILE A 93 8.69 -18.12 6.05
N ASP A 94 9.98 -17.95 6.26
CA ASP A 94 10.60 -18.29 7.53
C ASP A 94 10.19 -17.21 8.56
N LEU A 95 9.25 -17.56 9.44
CA LEU A 95 8.71 -16.68 10.48
C LEU A 95 9.81 -16.12 11.40
N GLY A 96 10.98 -16.78 11.47
CA GLY A 96 12.14 -16.29 12.23
C GLY A 96 12.90 -15.15 11.54
N LYS A 97 12.70 -14.92 10.24
CA LYS A 97 13.39 -13.87 9.45
C LYS A 97 12.54 -12.64 9.18
N THR A 98 11.23 -12.77 9.31
CA THR A 98 10.30 -11.64 9.19
C THR A 98 10.10 -11.00 10.56
N ARG A 99 9.81 -9.69 10.59
CA ARG A 99 9.54 -8.94 11.83
C ARG A 99 8.16 -9.26 12.41
N HIS A 100 7.81 -10.55 12.52
CA HIS A 100 6.50 -11.06 12.90
C HIS A 100 5.99 -10.43 14.21
N GLY A 101 6.84 -10.35 15.24
CA GLY A 101 6.50 -9.71 16.51
C GLY A 101 6.16 -8.22 16.39
N ALA A 102 6.85 -7.47 15.54
CA ALA A 102 6.54 -6.06 15.30
C ALA A 102 5.22 -5.90 14.54
N LEU A 103 4.92 -6.79 13.59
CA LEU A 103 3.66 -6.79 12.84
C LEU A 103 2.46 -7.19 13.71
N MET A 104 2.64 -8.12 14.64
CA MET A 104 1.61 -8.49 15.62
C MET A 104 1.34 -7.36 16.61
N ALA A 105 2.37 -6.61 17.01
CA ALA A 105 2.24 -5.49 17.94
C ALA A 105 1.66 -4.22 17.27
N ALA A 106 1.71 -4.14 15.94
CA ALA A 106 1.18 -3.02 15.17
C ALA A 106 -0.35 -3.08 15.07
N GLN A 107 -1.02 -2.59 16.12
CA GLN A 107 -2.47 -2.60 16.27
C GLN A 107 -3.04 -1.18 16.12
N ASN A 108 -4.14 -1.02 15.36
CA ASN A 108 -4.83 0.27 15.31
C ASN A 108 -5.77 0.45 16.51
N GLN A 109 -6.40 1.63 16.61
CA GLN A 109 -7.36 1.98 17.66
C GLN A 109 -8.61 1.07 17.70
N TYR A 110 -8.89 0.32 16.62
CA TYR A 110 -10.03 -0.60 16.51
C TYR A 110 -9.67 -2.04 16.88
N GLY A 111 -8.41 -2.29 17.26
CA GLY A 111 -7.94 -3.62 17.64
C GLY A 111 -7.49 -4.50 16.47
N GLU A 112 -7.43 -3.98 15.23
CA GLU A 112 -6.94 -4.71 14.06
C GLU A 112 -5.41 -4.70 14.02
N ASN A 113 -4.78 -5.85 13.79
CA ASN A 113 -3.33 -5.98 13.72
C ASN A 113 -2.85 -5.96 12.27
N LEU A 114 -1.72 -5.31 11.99
CA LEU A 114 -1.18 -5.19 10.64
C LEU A 114 -0.96 -6.56 9.98
N ILE A 115 -0.58 -7.56 10.77
CA ILE A 115 -0.26 -8.89 10.25
C ILE A 115 -1.47 -9.64 9.65
N ASN A 116 -2.67 -9.40 10.18
CA ASN A 116 -3.90 -10.07 9.74
C ASN A 116 -4.95 -9.08 9.19
N PHE A 117 -4.56 -7.82 9.01
CA PHE A 117 -5.42 -6.78 8.48
C PHE A 117 -5.85 -7.08 7.03
N VAL A 118 -7.11 -6.77 6.72
CA VAL A 118 -7.65 -6.72 5.37
C VAL A 118 -8.48 -5.45 5.24
N GLY A 119 -8.12 -4.58 4.29
CA GLY A 119 -8.77 -3.29 4.15
C GLY A 119 -8.29 -2.50 2.95
N SER A 120 -8.81 -1.29 2.78
CA SER A 120 -8.30 -0.38 1.75
C SER A 120 -6.79 -0.18 1.89
N ILE A 121 -6.09 -0.05 0.76
CA ILE A 121 -4.64 0.17 0.73
C ILE A 121 -4.22 1.39 1.56
N TYR A 122 -5.05 2.44 1.59
CA TYR A 122 -4.79 3.66 2.34
C TYR A 122 -4.91 3.47 3.85
N ARG A 123 -5.91 2.71 4.33
CA ARG A 123 -6.00 2.32 5.75
C ARG A 123 -4.83 1.41 6.15
N GLY A 124 -4.44 0.49 5.27
CA GLY A 124 -3.26 -0.34 5.48
C GLY A 124 -1.99 0.49 5.61
N TYR A 125 -1.78 1.45 4.71
CA TYR A 125 -0.64 2.38 4.77
C TYR A 125 -0.69 3.27 6.02
N GLN A 126 -1.87 3.76 6.42
CA GLN A 126 -2.02 4.51 7.66
C GLN A 126 -1.52 3.71 8.87
N LEU A 127 -2.03 2.48 9.03
CA LEU A 127 -1.63 1.58 10.10
C LEU A 127 -0.11 1.31 10.06
N MET A 128 0.47 1.10 8.88
CA MET A 128 1.92 0.93 8.73
C MET A 128 2.70 2.17 9.21
N MET A 129 2.26 3.36 8.82
CA MET A 129 2.97 4.62 9.10
C MET A 129 2.86 5.01 10.57
N GLU A 130 1.69 4.82 11.19
CA GLU A 130 1.46 5.00 12.64
C GLU A 130 2.39 4.10 13.46
N HIS A 131 2.69 2.89 12.96
CA HIS A 131 3.60 1.93 13.57
C HIS A 131 5.02 1.95 13.00
N HIS A 132 5.43 3.09 12.44
CA HIS A 132 6.82 3.33 12.06
C HIS A 132 7.38 2.38 10.99
N PHE A 133 6.52 1.83 10.12
CA PHE A 133 6.93 1.21 8.87
C PHE A 133 6.96 2.26 7.76
N LEU A 134 7.77 2.04 6.72
CA LEU A 134 7.81 2.88 5.52
C LEU A 134 7.41 2.04 4.31
N PRO A 135 6.11 1.98 3.96
CA PRO A 135 5.63 1.06 2.95
C PRO A 135 5.97 1.50 1.54
N VAL A 136 6.47 0.54 0.76
CA VAL A 136 6.69 0.67 -0.68
C VAL A 136 6.20 -0.58 -1.40
N VAL A 137 5.70 -0.42 -2.61
CA VAL A 137 5.30 -1.54 -3.46
C VAL A 137 6.53 -2.12 -4.14
N LEU A 138 6.62 -3.45 -4.19
CA LEU A 138 7.61 -4.17 -4.98
C LEU A 138 6.95 -4.75 -6.24
N LEU A 139 7.65 -4.73 -7.37
CA LEU A 139 7.25 -5.49 -8.57
C LEU A 139 7.56 -6.99 -8.40
N LYS A 140 6.99 -7.59 -7.35
CA LYS A 140 7.10 -8.99 -6.96
C LYS A 140 5.68 -9.51 -6.71
N GLU A 141 5.26 -10.49 -7.50
CA GLU A 141 3.95 -11.11 -7.34
C GLU A 141 3.90 -11.92 -6.04
N VAL A 142 2.77 -11.81 -5.35
CA VAL A 142 2.44 -12.61 -4.16
C VAL A 142 1.00 -13.07 -4.33
N GLU A 143 0.77 -14.36 -4.11
CA GLU A 143 -0.56 -14.95 -4.09
C GLU A 143 -1.10 -14.88 -2.65
N THR A 144 -2.39 -14.58 -2.50
CA THR A 144 -3.09 -14.70 -1.23
C THR A 144 -3.58 -16.12 -1.02
N LYS A 145 -3.87 -16.48 0.22
CA LYS A 145 -4.55 -17.74 0.54
C LYS A 145 -5.95 -17.87 -0.07
N SER A 146 -6.56 -16.74 -0.48
CA SER A 146 -7.82 -16.70 -1.22
C SER A 146 -7.67 -16.90 -2.74
N GLY A 147 -6.44 -17.07 -3.24
CA GLY A 147 -6.11 -17.24 -4.67
C GLY A 147 -6.02 -15.94 -5.47
N GLU A 148 -5.99 -14.78 -4.82
CA GLU A 148 -5.79 -13.49 -5.49
C GLU A 148 -4.29 -13.24 -5.69
N VAL A 149 -3.90 -12.82 -6.89
CA VAL A 149 -2.53 -12.42 -7.18
C VAL A 149 -2.40 -10.90 -7.10
N GLY A 150 -1.40 -10.44 -6.35
CA GLY A 150 -1.12 -9.02 -6.16
C GLY A 150 0.37 -8.72 -6.12
N LEU A 151 0.72 -7.50 -5.70
CA LEU A 151 2.10 -7.06 -5.56
C LEU A 151 2.49 -6.97 -4.08
N ALA A 152 3.72 -7.38 -3.75
CA ALA A 152 4.20 -7.28 -2.38
C ALA A 152 4.31 -5.82 -1.90
N ILE A 153 3.98 -5.60 -0.63
CA ILE A 153 4.32 -4.38 0.11
C ILE A 153 5.49 -4.69 1.03
N SER A 154 6.47 -3.78 1.10
CA SER A 154 7.67 -3.94 1.91
C SER A 154 7.98 -2.71 2.75
N ASP A 155 8.63 -2.91 3.89
CA ASP A 155 9.16 -1.86 4.75
C ASP A 155 10.54 -1.42 4.27
N LEU A 156 10.61 -0.21 3.74
CA LEU A 156 11.87 0.39 3.31
C LEU A 156 12.79 0.71 4.50
N ARG A 157 12.29 0.82 5.74
CA ARG A 157 13.14 0.99 6.94
C ARG A 157 13.95 -0.25 7.33
N THR A 158 13.78 -1.37 6.62
CA THR A 158 14.71 -2.50 6.74
C THR A 158 16.10 -2.20 6.17
N VAL A 159 16.22 -1.10 5.42
CA VAL A 159 17.44 -0.72 4.71
C VAL A 159 18.21 0.32 5.52
N PRO A 160 19.55 0.17 5.67
CA PRO A 160 20.37 1.16 6.37
C PRO A 160 20.39 2.49 5.58
N MET A 161 19.75 3.51 6.14
CA MET A 161 19.62 4.84 5.55
C MET A 161 19.87 5.92 6.59
N SER A 162 20.26 7.12 6.13
CA SER A 162 20.35 8.28 7.02
C SER A 162 18.95 8.68 7.53
N ILE A 163 18.88 9.20 8.76
CA ILE A 163 17.64 9.67 9.38
C ILE A 163 16.96 10.74 8.50
N ASN A 164 17.75 11.62 7.89
CA ASN A 164 17.23 12.65 6.99
C ASN A 164 16.53 12.04 5.76
N LEU A 165 17.12 10.98 5.18
CA LEU A 165 16.50 10.28 4.05
C LEU A 165 15.19 9.59 4.49
N ILE A 166 15.20 8.90 5.63
CA ILE A 166 14.00 8.23 6.18
C ILE A 166 12.88 9.24 6.42
N ARG A 167 13.18 10.40 7.01
CA ARG A 167 12.20 11.46 7.25
C ARG A 167 11.60 11.97 5.95
N ASN A 168 12.44 12.31 4.97
CA ASN A 168 11.96 12.81 3.69
C ASN A 168 11.09 11.78 2.96
N LEU A 169 11.47 10.51 2.99
CA LEU A 169 10.68 9.42 2.40
C LEU A 169 9.34 9.23 3.13
N ASN A 170 9.35 9.30 4.46
CA ASN A 170 8.14 9.25 5.27
C ASN A 170 7.17 10.37 4.88
N ASP A 171 7.64 11.62 4.85
CA ASP A 171 6.82 12.77 4.46
C ASP A 171 6.23 12.61 3.04
N MET A 172 6.99 12.02 2.11
CA MET A 172 6.50 11.76 0.75
C MET A 172 5.41 10.69 0.71
N VAL A 173 5.60 9.57 1.41
CA VAL A 173 4.60 8.50 1.50
C VAL A 173 3.34 9.00 2.23
N MET A 174 3.49 9.74 3.32
CA MET A 174 2.39 10.31 4.09
C MET A 174 1.50 11.20 3.20
N LYS A 175 2.10 12.09 2.41
CA LYS A 175 1.37 12.97 1.47
C LYS A 175 0.60 12.21 0.38
N CYS A 176 1.04 11.01 0.00
CA CYS A 176 0.29 10.17 -0.94
C CYS A 176 -0.95 9.56 -0.30
N VAL A 177 -0.87 9.23 0.99
CA VAL A 177 -1.93 8.56 1.74
C VAL A 177 -2.96 9.57 2.27
N GLU A 178 -2.51 10.69 2.83
CA GLU A 178 -3.37 11.72 3.43
C GLU A 178 -4.44 12.21 2.45
N LYS A 179 -4.07 12.49 1.19
CA LYS A 179 -5.00 12.92 0.13
C LYS A 179 -6.19 11.99 -0.09
N ARG A 180 -6.09 10.73 0.33
CA ARG A 180 -7.09 9.68 0.12
C ARG A 180 -7.79 9.27 1.41
N LEU A 181 -7.25 9.67 2.56
CA LEU A 181 -7.87 9.50 3.88
C LEU A 181 -8.70 10.71 4.28
N THR A 182 -8.26 11.91 3.91
CA THR A 182 -9.09 13.10 3.97
C THR A 182 -9.99 13.09 2.74
N MET A 183 -11.27 12.78 2.92
CA MET A 183 -12.26 13.47 2.11
C MET A 183 -12.04 14.95 2.43
N GLU A 184 -11.39 15.68 1.53
CA GLU A 184 -11.83 17.05 1.36
C GLU A 184 -13.31 16.87 1.03
N VAL A 185 -14.19 17.16 2.00
CA VAL A 185 -15.50 17.69 1.67
C VAL A 185 -15.12 18.93 0.86
N GLY A 186 -14.87 18.73 -0.43
CA GLY A 186 -14.93 19.82 -1.37
C GLY A 186 -16.27 20.47 -1.07
N ASP A 187 -16.32 21.79 -1.18
CA ASP A 187 -17.55 22.55 -1.15
C ASP A 187 -18.46 22.14 -2.33
N GLU A 188 -18.79 20.85 -2.48
CA GLU A 188 -20.06 20.42 -3.00
C GLU A 188 -21.06 20.99 -2.01
N GLU A 189 -21.73 22.05 -2.44
CA GLU A 189 -22.99 22.47 -1.86
C GLU A 189 -23.88 21.23 -1.84
N VAL A 190 -23.81 20.47 -0.75
CA VAL A 190 -24.71 19.35 -0.52
C VAL A 190 -26.09 19.99 -0.51
N ASN A 191 -26.83 19.77 -1.59
CA ASN A 191 -28.20 20.23 -1.70
C ASN A 191 -28.91 19.69 -0.45
N GLN A 192 -29.47 20.59 0.37
CA GLN A 192 -30.11 20.23 1.65
C GLN A 192 -31.15 19.11 1.48
N GLU A 193 -31.76 18.98 0.31
CA GLU A 193 -32.69 17.89 -0.01
C GLU A 193 -32.03 16.51 -0.12
N GLU A 194 -30.80 16.40 -0.61
CA GLU A 194 -30.05 15.14 -0.66
C GLU A 194 -29.57 14.71 0.73
N PHE A 195 -29.10 15.67 1.53
CA PHE A 195 -28.72 15.41 2.92
C PHE A 195 -29.92 14.91 3.73
N GLN A 196 -31.10 15.54 3.57
CA GLN A 196 -32.32 15.10 4.24
C GLN A 196 -32.78 13.70 3.79
N LYS A 197 -32.60 13.34 2.51
CA LYS A 197 -32.90 11.99 2.04
C LYS A 197 -31.98 10.93 2.64
N MET A 198 -30.68 11.20 2.73
CA MET A 198 -29.72 10.28 3.35
C MET A 198 -29.98 10.10 4.86
N PHE A 199 -30.38 11.15 5.56
CA PHE A 199 -30.71 11.05 6.99
C PHE A 199 -32.09 10.41 7.24
N ALA A 200 -33.07 10.64 6.35
CA ALA A 200 -34.40 10.06 6.49
C ALA A 200 -34.42 8.54 6.31
N SER A 201 -33.47 7.95 5.57
CA SER A 201 -33.33 6.49 5.51
C SER A 201 -32.76 5.93 6.82
N TYR A 202 -31.78 6.61 7.43
CA TYR A 202 -31.20 6.18 8.71
C TYR A 202 -32.20 6.21 9.88
N LEU A 203 -33.15 7.15 9.89
CA LEU A 203 -34.20 7.23 10.91
C LEU A 203 -35.35 6.22 10.70
N LYS A 204 -35.47 5.63 9.51
CA LYS A 204 -36.52 4.65 9.21
C LYS A 204 -36.13 3.21 9.55
N ASP A 205 -34.84 2.92 9.64
CA ASP A 205 -34.34 1.58 10.00
C ASP A 205 -34.07 1.43 11.52
N GLY A 206 -34.52 2.41 12.31
CA GLY A 206 -34.32 2.49 13.76
C GLY A 206 -35.58 2.26 14.61
N ASP A 207 -36.68 1.77 14.02
CA ASP A 207 -37.91 1.32 14.72
C ASP A 207 -38.15 -0.19 14.51
#